data_AF-A0A653DQK9-F1
#
_entry.id   AF-A0A653DQK9-F1
#
_cell.length_a   1.000
_cell.length_b   1.000
_cell.length_c   1.000
_cell.angle_alpha   90.00
_cell.angle_beta   90.00
_cell.angle_gamma   90.00
#
_symmetry.space_group_name_H-M   'P 1'
#
loop_
_entity.id
_entity.type
_entity.pdbx_description
1 polymer ?
#
loop_
_entity_poly.entity_id
_entity_poly.type
_entity_poly.pdbx_seq_one_letter_code
_entity_poly.pdbx_strand_id
1 'polypeptide(L)'
;MPKRAAAALENSNASVFTINYDNLVWLVEELGGRWPFGTVIPDESTRLKSFRLRGGGKRAAALGKVAHKHVRRWMNLTGTPAPNGLVDLWGQVWFVDQGQRLGRTYGAFTSRWFNSIQFPGQSWTKLEPFAHSQDEIQRALADVTISLDAADWFDIKEPIHNVIRIDMPPKARQQYREMEKEMFLELNGEGIEAPNAAGKNGEVSANCQRCGVHRRRWKLVRTARREAAGAGQYSHRSSWRAGAGGLPLETRP
;
A
#
# COMPACT_ATOMS: atom_id res chain seq x y z
N MET A 1 1.79 17.29 19.59
CA MET A 1 2.67 17.04 18.42
C MET A 1 2.99 18.29 17.59
N PRO A 2 2.04 19.20 17.27
CA PRO A 2 2.33 20.36 16.40
C PRO A 2 3.45 21.29 16.90
N LYS A 3 3.50 21.57 18.21
CA LYS A 3 4.48 22.50 18.81
C LYS A 3 5.94 22.09 18.61
N ARG A 4 6.27 20.79 18.67
CA ARG A 4 7.65 20.31 18.45
C ARG A 4 8.06 20.36 16.98
N ALA A 5 7.11 20.13 16.07
CA ALA A 5 7.36 20.19 14.64
C ALA A 5 7.49 21.63 14.14
N ALA A 6 6.70 22.57 14.68
CA ALA A 6 6.83 24.00 14.39
C ALA A 6 8.21 24.55 14.82
N ALA A 7 8.65 24.24 16.04
CA ALA A 7 9.98 24.65 16.52
C ALA A 7 11.13 24.05 15.69
N ALA A 8 10.94 22.83 15.13
CA ALA A 8 11.93 22.25 14.24
C ALA A 8 12.05 23.03 12.93
N LEU A 9 10.93 23.51 12.36
CA LEU A 9 10.90 24.29 11.12
C LEU A 9 11.63 25.64 11.23
N GLU A 10 11.73 26.19 12.44
CA GLU A 10 12.44 27.45 12.72
C GLU A 10 13.98 27.26 12.80
N ASN A 11 14.47 26.01 12.84
CA ASN A 11 15.89 25.73 12.94
C ASN A 11 16.59 25.92 11.58
N SER A 12 17.25 27.06 11.40
CA SER A 12 18.02 27.39 10.20
C SER A 12 19.26 26.51 9.97
N ASN A 13 19.72 25.77 10.98
CA ASN A 13 20.86 24.85 10.86
C ASN A 13 20.46 23.45 10.39
N ALA A 14 19.16 23.14 10.27
CA ALA A 14 18.70 21.85 9.80
C ALA A 14 18.51 21.87 8.27
N SER A 15 19.19 20.97 7.57
CA SER A 15 19.04 20.79 6.11
C SER A 15 18.10 19.64 5.73
N VAL A 16 17.80 18.73 6.67
CA VAL A 16 16.97 17.54 6.45
C VAL A 16 15.90 17.47 7.53
N PHE A 17 14.66 17.25 7.10
CA PHE A 17 13.50 17.17 7.97
C PHE A 17 12.75 15.86 7.71
N THR A 18 12.34 15.20 8.78
CA THR A 18 11.58 13.94 8.72
C THR A 18 10.24 14.12 9.41
N ILE A 19 9.17 13.64 8.78
CA ILE A 19 7.83 13.71 9.35
C ILE A 19 7.05 12.42 9.02
N ASN A 20 6.17 12.00 9.92
CA ASN A 20 5.21 10.94 9.65
C ASN A 20 4.07 11.45 8.76
N TYR A 21 3.56 10.58 7.89
CA TYR A 21 2.41 10.77 7.02
C TYR A 21 1.15 11.34 7.72
N ASP A 22 0.92 10.99 8.98
CA ASP A 22 -0.26 11.45 9.71
C ASP A 22 -0.26 12.95 9.99
N ASN A 23 0.93 13.56 10.05
CA ASN A 23 1.09 15.00 10.28
C ASN A 23 1.23 15.80 8.98
N LEU A 24 1.16 15.17 7.81
CA LEU A 24 1.35 15.85 6.52
C LEU A 24 0.27 16.88 6.23
N VAL A 25 -0.98 16.60 6.60
CA VAL A 25 -2.10 17.53 6.38
C VAL A 25 -1.83 18.83 7.14
N TRP A 26 -1.46 18.71 8.43
CA TRP A 26 -1.06 19.85 9.26
C TRP A 26 0.14 20.59 8.65
N LEU A 27 1.19 19.88 8.21
CA LEU A 27 2.39 20.51 7.64
C LEU A 27 2.07 21.34 6.39
N VAL A 28 1.23 20.81 5.50
CA VAL A 28 0.82 21.50 4.27
C VAL A 28 -0.05 22.72 4.60
N GLU A 29 -0.92 22.62 5.59
CA GLU A 29 -1.77 23.74 6.05
C GLU A 29 -0.95 24.85 6.72
N GLU A 30 0.02 24.48 7.56
CA GLU A 30 0.89 25.42 8.29
C GLU A 30 1.83 26.17 7.34
N LEU A 31 2.49 25.46 6.43
CA LEU A 31 3.46 26.08 5.51
C LEU A 31 2.78 26.76 4.32
N GLY A 32 1.67 26.20 3.84
CA GLY A 32 0.92 26.73 2.71
C GLY A 32 1.82 27.13 1.54
N GLY A 33 1.76 28.41 1.14
CA GLY A 33 2.57 28.96 0.06
C GLY A 33 4.04 29.22 0.41
N ARG A 34 4.45 29.12 1.68
CA ARG A 34 5.83 29.31 2.16
C ARG A 34 6.61 27.99 2.21
N TRP A 35 6.24 27.02 1.40
CA TRP A 35 6.85 25.70 1.38
C TRP A 35 8.36 25.77 1.07
N PRO A 36 9.25 25.46 2.03
CA PRO A 36 10.69 25.66 1.85
C PRO A 36 11.39 24.44 1.25
N PHE A 37 10.70 23.29 1.13
CA PHE A 37 11.33 22.03 0.76
C PHE A 37 11.39 21.84 -0.75
N GLY A 38 12.56 22.10 -1.34
CA GLY A 38 12.81 21.87 -2.76
C GLY A 38 12.92 20.39 -3.14
N THR A 39 13.21 19.50 -2.18
CA THR A 39 13.26 18.04 -2.40
C THR A 39 12.31 17.34 -1.42
N VAL A 40 11.47 16.44 -1.93
CA VAL A 40 10.58 15.61 -1.12
C VAL A 40 10.81 14.14 -1.46
N ILE A 41 11.03 13.35 -0.42
CA ILE A 41 11.29 11.91 -0.51
C ILE A 41 10.23 11.18 0.32
N PRO A 42 9.13 10.69 -0.30
CA PRO A 42 8.18 9.86 0.40
C PRO A 42 8.75 8.45 0.53
N ASP A 43 9.14 8.10 1.76
CA ASP A 43 9.44 6.72 2.12
C ASP A 43 8.14 5.92 2.22
N GLU A 44 8.17 4.66 1.80
CA GLU A 44 7.00 3.81 1.58
C GLU A 44 5.89 4.51 0.77
N SER A 45 6.22 4.91 -0.47
CA SER A 45 5.34 5.68 -1.36
C SER A 45 4.01 4.99 -1.70
N THR A 46 3.84 3.70 -1.37
CA THR A 46 2.54 3.01 -1.46
C THR A 46 1.44 3.71 -0.66
N ARG A 47 1.79 4.47 0.38
CA ARG A 47 0.85 5.33 1.12
C ARG A 47 0.20 6.41 0.25
N LEU A 48 0.82 6.76 -0.87
CA LEU A 48 0.33 7.74 -1.85
C LEU A 48 -0.56 7.12 -2.95
N LYS A 49 -0.74 5.78 -3.00
CA LYS A 49 -1.54 5.11 -4.04
C LYS A 49 -3.00 5.59 -4.13
N SER A 50 -3.54 6.04 -2.99
CA SER A 50 -4.89 6.60 -2.87
C SER A 50 -5.02 8.02 -3.41
N PHE A 51 -3.96 8.59 -3.97
CA PHE A 51 -4.01 9.89 -4.62
C PHE A 51 -5.01 9.87 -5.76
N ARG A 52 -5.90 10.87 -5.78
CA ARG A 52 -6.78 11.19 -6.91
C ARG A 52 -6.93 12.71 -6.94
N LEU A 53 -7.05 13.31 -8.13
CA LEU A 53 -7.28 14.77 -8.23
C LEU A 53 -8.60 15.20 -7.58
N ARG A 54 -9.59 14.31 -7.58
CA ARG A 54 -10.88 14.48 -6.90
C ARG A 54 -11.21 13.22 -6.12
N GLY A 55 -11.65 13.36 -4.87
CA GLY A 55 -12.09 12.24 -4.02
C GLY A 55 -10.98 11.29 -3.55
N GLY A 56 -9.71 11.72 -3.57
CA GLY A 56 -8.58 10.90 -3.11
C GLY A 56 -8.37 10.94 -1.60
N GLY A 57 -7.39 10.17 -1.11
CA GLY A 57 -7.01 10.17 0.30
C GLY A 57 -6.52 11.54 0.77
N LYS A 58 -7.02 12.02 1.92
CA LYS A 58 -6.72 13.38 2.47
C LYS A 58 -5.23 13.70 2.50
N ARG A 59 -4.38 12.73 2.88
CA ARG A 59 -2.92 12.88 2.96
C ARG A 59 -2.28 13.10 1.59
N ALA A 60 -2.63 12.26 0.62
CA ALA A 60 -2.10 12.37 -0.73
C ALA A 60 -2.63 13.63 -1.44
N ALA A 61 -3.89 13.99 -1.23
CA ALA A 61 -4.47 15.23 -1.74
C ALA A 61 -3.78 16.49 -1.18
N ALA A 62 -3.41 16.49 0.10
CA ALA A 62 -2.65 17.59 0.71
C ALA A 62 -1.28 17.74 0.03
N LEU A 63 -0.52 16.65 -0.12
CA LEU A 63 0.76 16.68 -0.82
C LEU A 63 0.63 17.10 -2.29
N GLY A 64 -0.44 16.69 -2.97
CA GLY A 64 -0.69 17.08 -4.37
C GLY A 64 -0.82 18.59 -4.59
N LYS A 65 -1.17 19.36 -3.54
CA LYS A 65 -1.23 20.84 -3.61
C LYS A 65 0.15 21.48 -3.71
N VAL A 66 1.17 20.86 -3.12
CA VAL A 66 2.54 21.41 -3.04
C VAL A 66 3.50 20.74 -4.02
N ALA A 67 3.28 19.47 -4.35
CA ALA A 67 4.19 18.61 -5.10
C ALA A 67 4.66 19.20 -6.44
N HIS A 68 3.78 19.83 -7.21
CA HIS A 68 4.13 20.40 -8.53
C HIS A 68 4.16 21.92 -8.54
N LYS A 69 4.04 22.57 -7.37
CA LYS A 69 4.09 24.03 -7.24
C LYS A 69 5.36 24.54 -6.58
N HIS A 70 5.82 23.83 -5.53
CA HIS A 70 6.91 24.28 -4.68
C HIS A 70 8.07 23.28 -4.61
N VAL A 71 7.85 22.02 -4.99
CA VAL A 71 8.89 20.99 -4.97
C VAL A 71 9.58 20.95 -6.33
N ARG A 72 10.91 20.96 -6.32
CA ARG A 72 11.76 20.87 -7.51
C ARG A 72 12.16 19.43 -7.83
N ARG A 73 12.28 18.59 -6.81
CA ARG A 73 12.73 17.20 -6.93
C ARG A 73 11.84 16.28 -6.09
N TRP A 74 11.25 15.29 -6.73
CA TRP A 74 10.44 14.27 -6.07
C TRP A 74 11.05 12.89 -6.28
N MET A 75 11.22 12.11 -5.21
CA MET A 75 11.82 10.78 -5.26
C MET A 75 11.04 9.81 -4.40
N ASN A 76 10.32 8.87 -5.02
CA ASN A 76 9.57 7.84 -4.31
C ASN A 76 10.49 6.70 -3.89
N LEU A 77 10.37 6.24 -2.64
CA LEU A 77 11.03 5.03 -2.16
C LEU A 77 9.96 4.01 -1.75
N THR A 78 10.06 2.79 -2.27
CA THR A 78 9.19 1.68 -1.89
C THR A 78 9.82 0.34 -2.22
N GLY A 79 9.57 -0.67 -1.39
CA GLY A 79 9.91 -2.07 -1.67
C GLY A 79 8.85 -2.82 -2.48
N THR A 80 7.64 -2.24 -2.67
CA THR A 80 6.54 -2.91 -3.38
C THR A 80 5.71 -1.86 -4.11
N PRO A 81 6.10 -1.47 -5.34
CA PRO A 81 5.47 -0.36 -6.04
C PRO A 81 4.01 -0.63 -6.45
N ALA A 82 3.58 -1.89 -6.54
CA ALA A 82 2.27 -2.27 -7.08
C ALA A 82 1.65 -3.49 -6.35
N PRO A 83 1.24 -3.36 -5.07
CA PRO A 83 0.71 -4.50 -4.31
C PRO A 83 -0.61 -5.01 -4.88
N ASN A 84 -1.47 -4.14 -5.41
CA ASN A 84 -2.71 -4.53 -6.09
C ASN A 84 -2.60 -4.51 -7.63
N GLY A 85 -1.39 -4.57 -8.18
CA GLY A 85 -1.13 -4.51 -9.61
C GLY A 85 -0.96 -3.08 -10.17
N LEU A 86 -0.98 -2.96 -11.51
CA LEU A 86 -0.65 -1.74 -12.26
C LEU A 86 -1.47 -0.51 -11.85
N VAL A 87 -2.67 -0.71 -11.32
CA VAL A 87 -3.58 0.36 -10.91
C VAL A 87 -3.00 1.24 -9.79
N ASP A 88 -2.17 0.66 -8.92
CA ASP A 88 -1.57 1.35 -7.77
C ASP A 88 -0.39 2.25 -8.17
N LEU A 89 0.13 2.11 -9.40
CA LEU A 89 1.28 2.88 -9.90
C LEU A 89 0.91 4.33 -10.19
N TRP A 90 -0.29 4.59 -10.72
CA TRP A 90 -0.68 5.92 -11.19
C TRP A 90 -0.53 6.99 -10.11
N GLY A 91 -1.03 6.72 -8.90
CA GLY A 91 -1.00 7.68 -7.80
C GLY A 91 0.44 8.05 -7.40
N GLN A 92 1.36 7.10 -7.44
CA GLN A 92 2.76 7.32 -7.08
C GLN A 92 3.52 8.05 -8.17
N VAL A 93 3.36 7.61 -9.42
CA VAL A 93 4.02 8.21 -10.60
C VAL A 93 3.54 9.63 -10.84
N TRP A 94 2.27 9.94 -10.56
CA TRP A 94 1.75 11.29 -10.71
C TRP A 94 2.55 12.32 -9.90
N PHE A 95 3.10 11.96 -8.74
CA PHE A 95 3.96 12.87 -7.98
C PHE A 95 5.34 13.09 -8.61
N VAL A 96 5.80 12.18 -9.46
CA VAL A 96 7.09 12.28 -10.15
C VAL A 96 7.00 13.25 -11.33
N ASP A 97 5.94 13.18 -12.12
CA ASP A 97 5.87 13.88 -13.41
C ASP A 97 4.53 14.56 -13.73
N GLN A 98 3.62 14.66 -12.76
CA GLN A 98 2.29 15.25 -12.92
C GLN A 98 1.39 14.52 -13.95
N GLY A 99 1.67 13.25 -14.22
CA GLY A 99 0.92 12.43 -15.16
C GLY A 99 1.33 12.65 -16.61
N GLN A 100 2.57 13.07 -16.88
CA GLN A 100 3.11 13.14 -18.23
C GLN A 100 3.15 11.76 -18.90
N ARG A 101 3.60 10.73 -18.18
CA ARG A 101 3.69 9.35 -18.70
C ARG A 101 2.36 8.61 -18.66
N LEU A 102 1.74 8.58 -17.49
CA LEU A 102 0.55 7.76 -17.21
C LEU A 102 -0.78 8.53 -17.32
N GLY A 103 -0.76 9.75 -17.84
CA GLY A 103 -1.94 10.59 -17.98
C GLY A 103 -2.23 11.46 -16.75
N ARG A 104 -2.67 12.69 -17.01
CA ARG A 104 -2.93 13.72 -15.99
C ARG A 104 -4.05 13.37 -15.02
N THR A 105 -5.02 12.56 -15.43
CA THR A 105 -6.17 12.17 -14.63
C THR A 105 -6.25 10.67 -14.51
N TYR A 106 -6.78 10.19 -13.37
CA TYR A 106 -6.98 8.77 -13.15
C TYR A 106 -7.89 8.14 -14.21
N GLY A 107 -8.92 8.86 -14.66
CA GLY A 107 -9.81 8.42 -15.73
C GLY A 107 -9.08 8.17 -17.05
N ALA A 108 -8.18 9.07 -17.45
CA ALA A 108 -7.39 8.92 -18.68
C ALA A 108 -6.40 7.73 -18.61
N PHE A 109 -5.85 7.49 -17.42
CA PHE A 109 -5.04 6.30 -17.15
C PHE A 109 -5.86 5.02 -17.28
N THR A 110 -6.99 4.94 -16.58
CA THR A 110 -7.84 3.75 -16.60
C THR A 110 -8.41 3.48 -17.99
N SER A 111 -8.83 4.51 -18.74
CA SER A 111 -9.40 4.32 -20.08
C SER A 111 -8.39 3.81 -21.10
N ARG A 112 -7.11 4.12 -20.92
CA ARG A 112 -6.06 3.74 -21.87
C ARG A 112 -5.55 2.31 -21.63
N TRP A 113 -5.39 1.92 -20.37
CA TRP A 113 -4.71 0.67 -20.01
C TRP A 113 -5.59 -0.35 -19.31
N PHE A 114 -6.87 -0.06 -19.05
CA PHE A 114 -7.73 -0.97 -18.30
C PHE A 114 -9.11 -1.10 -18.93
N ASN A 115 -9.63 -2.32 -18.92
CA ASN A 115 -11.03 -2.59 -19.12
C ASN A 115 -11.79 -2.34 -17.81
N SER A 116 -12.79 -1.47 -17.86
CA SER A 116 -13.65 -1.16 -16.71
C SER A 116 -14.89 -2.04 -16.75
N ILE A 117 -14.90 -3.10 -15.94
CA ILE A 117 -16.02 -4.03 -15.86
C ILE A 117 -16.88 -3.65 -14.66
N GLN A 118 -18.13 -3.26 -14.93
CA GLN A 118 -19.13 -3.01 -13.91
C GLN A 118 -20.06 -4.22 -13.80
N PHE A 119 -20.17 -4.79 -12.61
CA PHE A 119 -21.07 -5.91 -12.36
C PHE A 119 -22.48 -5.39 -12.03
N PRO A 120 -23.54 -5.96 -12.62
CA PRO A 120 -24.91 -5.63 -12.27
C PRO A 120 -25.15 -5.81 -10.76
N GLY A 121 -25.68 -4.79 -10.09
CA GLY A 121 -25.98 -4.82 -8.65
C GLY A 121 -24.80 -4.50 -7.72
N GLN A 122 -23.60 -4.23 -8.24
CA GLN A 122 -22.44 -3.82 -7.43
C GLN A 122 -22.06 -2.36 -7.69
N SER A 123 -21.73 -1.63 -6.62
CA SER A 123 -21.32 -0.23 -6.68
C SER A 123 -19.85 -0.02 -7.05
N TRP A 124 -19.07 -1.09 -7.23
CA TRP A 124 -17.64 -1.03 -7.52
C TRP A 124 -17.34 -1.53 -8.94
N THR A 125 -16.36 -0.88 -9.57
CA THR A 125 -15.85 -1.24 -10.90
C THR A 125 -14.59 -2.06 -10.75
N LYS A 126 -14.52 -3.21 -11.44
CA LYS A 126 -13.29 -3.98 -11.57
C LYS A 126 -12.47 -3.40 -12.71
N LEU A 127 -11.19 -3.13 -12.45
CA LEU A 127 -10.24 -2.70 -13.45
C LEU A 127 -9.35 -3.89 -13.81
N GLU A 128 -9.48 -4.37 -15.03
CA GLU A 128 -8.64 -5.44 -15.56
C GLU A 128 -7.68 -4.85 -16.59
N PRO A 129 -6.35 -5.06 -16.44
CA PRO A 129 -5.40 -4.54 -17.41
C PRO A 129 -5.58 -5.24 -18.76
N PHE A 130 -5.45 -4.49 -19.86
CA PHE A 130 -5.34 -5.11 -21.18
C PHE A 130 -4.01 -5.86 -21.33
N ALA A 131 -3.93 -6.75 -22.31
CA ALA A 131 -2.74 -7.55 -22.57
C ALA A 131 -1.47 -6.70 -22.82
N HIS A 132 -1.62 -5.54 -23.46
CA HIS A 132 -0.51 -4.62 -23.77
C HIS A 132 -0.13 -3.69 -22.61
N SER A 133 -0.97 -3.58 -21.58
CA SER A 133 -0.84 -2.52 -20.56
C SER A 133 0.42 -2.65 -19.73
N GLN A 134 0.84 -3.87 -19.44
CA GLN A 134 2.04 -4.13 -18.66
C GLN A 134 3.28 -3.55 -19.35
N ASP A 135 3.50 -3.96 -20.60
CA ASP A 135 4.70 -3.61 -21.36
C ASP A 135 4.76 -2.11 -21.65
N GLU A 136 3.63 -1.50 -22.02
CA GLU A 136 3.57 -0.07 -22.28
C GLU A 136 3.86 0.77 -21.02
N ILE A 137 3.28 0.41 -19.88
CA ILE A 137 3.52 1.12 -18.62
C ILE A 137 4.97 0.94 -18.19
N GLN A 138 5.53 -0.26 -18.29
CA GLN A 138 6.94 -0.48 -17.96
C GLN A 138 7.87 0.34 -18.85
N ARG A 139 7.64 0.35 -20.17
CA ARG A 139 8.44 1.17 -21.11
C ARG A 139 8.32 2.66 -20.80
N ALA A 140 7.12 3.13 -20.50
CA ALA A 140 6.89 4.53 -20.16
C ALA A 140 7.63 4.94 -18.87
N LEU A 141 7.79 4.02 -17.91
CA LEU A 141 8.42 4.28 -16.61
C LEU A 141 9.91 3.92 -16.54
N ALA A 142 10.47 3.33 -17.60
CA ALA A 142 11.81 2.74 -17.58
C ALA A 142 12.91 3.77 -17.29
N ASP A 143 12.72 5.03 -17.67
CA ASP A 143 13.68 6.11 -17.47
C ASP A 143 13.64 6.73 -16.07
N VAL A 144 12.55 6.54 -15.32
CA VAL A 144 12.33 7.13 -13.98
C VAL A 144 12.23 6.12 -12.85
N THR A 145 12.34 4.84 -13.16
CA THR A 145 12.20 3.77 -12.19
C THR A 145 13.45 2.92 -12.18
N ILE A 146 14.08 2.82 -11.02
CA ILE A 146 15.15 1.85 -10.78
C ILE A 146 14.57 0.80 -9.85
N SER A 147 14.60 -0.46 -10.29
CA SER A 147 14.24 -1.61 -9.47
C SER A 147 15.50 -2.42 -9.21
N LEU A 148 15.71 -2.79 -7.94
CA LEU A 148 16.82 -3.63 -7.52
C LEU A 148 16.23 -4.92 -7.00
N ASP A 149 16.57 -6.06 -7.61
CA ASP A 149 16.33 -7.35 -6.99
C ASP A 149 17.54 -7.73 -6.15
N ALA A 150 17.32 -8.07 -4.89
CA ALA A 150 18.41 -8.47 -4.01
C ALA A 150 19.12 -9.74 -4.51
N ALA A 151 18.40 -10.61 -5.24
CA ALA A 151 18.97 -11.83 -5.84
C ALA A 151 19.99 -11.53 -6.96
N ASP A 152 19.91 -10.37 -7.62
CA ASP A 152 20.84 -9.99 -8.68
C ASP A 152 22.21 -9.55 -8.12
N TRP A 153 22.26 -9.18 -6.84
CA TRP A 153 23.45 -8.58 -6.20
C TRP A 153 24.03 -9.42 -5.06
N PHE A 154 23.24 -10.32 -4.48
CA PHE A 154 23.65 -11.15 -3.36
C PHE A 154 23.37 -12.62 -3.65
N ASP A 155 24.31 -13.49 -3.26
CA ASP A 155 24.11 -14.95 -3.28
C ASP A 155 23.20 -15.36 -2.11
N ILE A 156 21.90 -15.13 -2.30
CA ILE A 156 20.86 -15.41 -1.32
C ILE A 156 20.31 -16.80 -1.59
N LYS A 157 20.51 -17.71 -0.62
CA LYS A 157 19.82 -19.01 -0.62
C LYS A 157 18.31 -18.80 -0.56
N GLU A 158 17.56 -19.61 -1.30
CA GLU A 158 16.11 -19.54 -1.28
C GLU A 158 15.56 -19.57 0.16
N PRO A 159 14.56 -18.73 0.48
CA PRO A 159 13.97 -18.72 1.81
C PRO A 159 13.38 -20.09 2.14
N ILE A 160 13.72 -20.62 3.32
CA ILE A 160 13.17 -21.89 3.78
C ILE A 160 11.70 -21.66 4.16
N HIS A 161 10.78 -22.12 3.31
CA HIS A 161 9.35 -22.06 3.58
C HIS A 161 8.96 -23.21 4.53
N ASN A 162 8.73 -22.90 5.81
CA ASN A 162 8.20 -23.87 6.76
C ASN A 162 6.70 -23.64 7.00
N VAL A 163 5.86 -24.51 6.43
CA VAL A 163 4.41 -24.48 6.65
C VAL A 163 4.09 -25.21 7.95
N ILE A 164 3.94 -24.45 9.04
CA ILE A 164 3.53 -25.00 10.33
C ILE A 164 2.01 -25.16 10.34
N ARG A 165 1.54 -26.40 10.16
CA ARG A 165 0.13 -26.73 10.33
C ARG A 165 -0.17 -26.90 11.82
N ILE A 166 -1.19 -26.19 12.30
CA ILE A 166 -1.64 -26.27 13.69
C ILE A 166 -3.05 -26.84 13.69
N ASP A 167 -3.26 -27.90 14.48
CA ASP A 167 -4.60 -28.41 14.71
C ASP A 167 -5.40 -27.44 15.58
N MET A 168 -6.56 -27.05 15.07
CA MET A 168 -7.46 -26.18 15.82
C MET A 168 -7.97 -26.90 17.07
N PRO A 169 -7.79 -26.32 18.28
CA PRO A 169 -8.31 -26.91 19.51
C PRO A 169 -9.82 -27.16 19.44
N PRO A 170 -10.36 -28.21 20.09
CA PRO A 170 -11.78 -28.57 19.99
C PRO A 170 -12.74 -27.42 20.30
N LYS A 171 -12.43 -26.58 21.31
CA LYS A 171 -13.23 -25.42 21.69
C LYS A 171 -13.30 -24.35 20.60
N ALA A 172 -12.16 -24.01 19.99
CA ALA A 172 -12.12 -23.06 18.88
C ALA A 172 -12.87 -23.62 17.67
N ARG A 173 -12.69 -24.91 17.37
CA ARG A 173 -13.39 -25.59 16.26
C ARG A 173 -14.91 -25.56 16.41
N GLN A 174 -15.41 -25.70 17.63
CA GLN A 174 -16.83 -25.59 17.92
C GLN A 174 -17.34 -24.16 17.71
N GLN A 175 -16.62 -23.16 18.22
CA GLN A 175 -16.97 -21.74 18.01
C GLN A 175 -17.03 -21.36 16.52
N TYR A 176 -16.08 -21.85 15.71
CA TYR A 176 -16.10 -21.62 14.27
C TYR A 176 -17.33 -22.24 13.59
N ARG A 177 -17.71 -23.46 13.99
CA ARG A 177 -18.89 -24.15 13.44
C ARG A 177 -20.21 -23.49 13.86
N GLU A 178 -20.28 -22.97 15.08
CA GLU A 178 -21.45 -22.24 15.57
C GLU A 178 -21.61 -20.91 14.80
N MET A 179 -20.52 -20.16 14.64
CA MET A 179 -20.50 -18.94 13.84
C MET A 179 -20.84 -19.17 12.36
N GLU A 180 -20.35 -20.25 11.75
CA GLU A 180 -20.69 -20.64 10.39
C GLU A 180 -22.20 -20.89 10.24
N LYS A 181 -22.81 -21.61 11.19
CA LYS A 181 -24.26 -21.88 11.19
C LYS A 181 -25.08 -20.60 11.36
N GLU A 182 -24.68 -19.71 12.26
CA GLU A 182 -25.36 -18.43 12.47
C GLU A 182 -25.31 -17.55 11.21
N MET A 183 -24.14 -17.45 10.57
CA MET A 183 -24.00 -16.74 9.30
C MET A 183 -24.89 -17.33 8.20
N PHE A 184 -25.01 -18.66 8.13
CA PHE A 184 -25.85 -19.34 7.12
C PHE A 184 -27.36 -19.15 7.38
N LEU A 185 -27.77 -19.11 8.65
CA LEU A 185 -29.16 -18.87 9.04
C LEU A 185 -29.60 -17.44 8.74
N GLU A 186 -28.74 -16.44 8.97
CA GLU A 186 -29.01 -15.04 8.62
C GLU A 186 -29.16 -14.84 7.11
N LEU A 187 -28.36 -15.54 6.29
CA LEU A 187 -28.47 -15.49 4.83
C LEU A 187 -29.79 -16.06 4.27
N ASN A 188 -30.41 -16.99 4.99
CA ASN A 188 -31.70 -17.60 4.58
C ASN A 188 -32.92 -16.87 5.16
N GLY A 189 -32.76 -16.13 6.25
CA GLY A 189 -33.85 -15.51 7.01
C GLY A 189 -34.20 -14.08 6.58
N GLU A 190 -33.26 -13.33 6.01
CA GLU A 190 -33.50 -11.94 5.60
C GLU A 190 -32.95 -11.68 4.19
N GLY A 191 -33.82 -11.16 3.33
CA GLY A 191 -33.43 -10.60 2.04
C GLY A 191 -32.32 -9.56 2.25
N ILE A 192 -31.35 -9.56 1.35
CA ILE A 192 -30.10 -8.83 1.40
C ILE A 192 -30.35 -7.32 1.63
N GLU A 193 -30.35 -6.89 2.89
CA GLU A 193 -30.09 -5.51 3.31
C GLU A 193 -29.03 -5.55 4.41
N ALA A 194 -27.77 -5.45 4.01
CA ALA A 194 -26.61 -5.68 4.85
C ALA A 194 -25.94 -4.38 5.31
N PRO A 195 -26.02 -4.02 6.60
CA PRO A 195 -24.98 -3.24 7.28
C PRO A 195 -24.05 -4.12 8.14
N ASN A 196 -24.46 -5.32 8.55
CA ASN A 196 -23.78 -6.08 9.62
C ASN A 196 -22.84 -7.20 9.15
N ALA A 197 -22.84 -7.60 7.86
CA ALA A 197 -21.99 -8.68 7.34
C ALA A 197 -20.48 -8.35 7.42
N ALA A 198 -20.10 -7.07 7.30
CA ALA A 198 -18.71 -6.63 7.39
C ALA A 198 -18.14 -6.70 8.82
N GLY A 199 -18.98 -6.53 9.84
CA GLY A 199 -18.57 -6.60 11.25
C GLY A 199 -18.19 -8.01 11.68
N LYS A 200 -18.96 -9.01 11.24
CA LYS A 200 -18.75 -10.42 11.62
C LYS A 200 -17.51 -11.04 10.96
N ASN A 201 -17.17 -10.65 9.73
CA ASN A 201 -15.92 -11.06 9.07
C ASN A 201 -14.66 -10.58 9.84
N GLY A 202 -14.75 -9.43 10.52
CA GLY A 202 -13.68 -8.95 11.40
C GLY A 202 -13.50 -9.82 12.64
N GLU A 203 -14.60 -10.32 13.20
CA GLU A 203 -14.62 -11.14 14.42
C GLU A 203 -14.04 -12.55 14.17
N VAL A 204 -14.36 -13.16 13.02
CA VAL A 204 -13.78 -14.44 12.53
C VAL A 204 -12.25 -14.36 12.48
N SER A 205 -11.74 -13.25 11.94
CA SER A 205 -10.30 -13.02 11.74
C SER A 205 -9.59 -12.70 13.06
N ALA A 206 -10.23 -11.93 13.94
CA ALA A 206 -9.71 -11.62 15.27
C ALA A 206 -9.64 -12.85 16.20
N ASN A 207 -10.63 -13.75 16.13
CA ASN A 207 -10.61 -14.99 16.93
C ASN A 207 -9.52 -15.97 16.46
N CYS A 208 -9.21 -15.97 15.15
CA CYS A 208 -8.11 -16.77 14.58
C CYS A 208 -6.73 -16.33 15.13
N GLN A 209 -6.52 -15.02 15.25
CA GLN A 209 -5.24 -14.44 15.69
C GLN A 209 -4.96 -14.64 17.19
N ARG A 210 -6.00 -14.87 18.01
CA ARG A 210 -5.87 -14.89 19.48
C ARG A 210 -5.31 -16.20 20.05
N CYS A 211 -5.08 -17.23 19.24
CA CYS A 211 -4.55 -18.52 19.68
C CYS A 211 -3.00 -18.63 19.63
N GLY A 212 -2.27 -17.51 19.55
CA GLY A 212 -0.80 -17.46 19.54
C GLY A 212 -0.14 -17.57 20.93
N VAL A 213 0.91 -18.39 21.02
CA VAL A 213 1.62 -18.90 22.21
C VAL A 213 2.19 -17.83 23.17
N HIS A 214 1.93 -17.98 24.48
CA HIS A 214 2.87 -17.54 25.53
C HIS A 214 3.28 -18.73 26.40
N ARG A 215 4.55 -19.13 26.29
CA ARG A 215 5.19 -20.12 27.19
C ARG A 215 5.28 -19.51 28.60
N ARG A 216 4.74 -20.25 29.58
CA ARG A 216 4.76 -20.06 31.05
C ARG A 216 3.56 -19.29 31.65
N ARG A 217 2.70 -20.08 32.31
CA ARG A 217 1.77 -19.74 33.40
C ARG A 217 0.55 -18.87 33.03
N TRP A 218 -0.61 -19.53 33.01
CA TRP A 218 -1.92 -18.92 32.84
C TRP A 218 -2.27 -18.02 34.04
N LYS A 219 -2.42 -16.72 33.81
CA LYS A 219 -3.29 -15.85 34.60
C LYS A 219 -4.22 -15.11 33.66
N LEU A 220 -5.51 -15.18 33.95
CA LEU A 220 -6.56 -14.43 33.27
C LEU A 220 -6.35 -12.93 33.57
N VAL A 221 -5.91 -12.15 32.59
CA VAL A 221 -5.82 -10.68 32.72
C VAL A 221 -6.83 -10.04 31.77
N ARG A 222 -7.95 -9.58 32.33
CA ARG A 222 -8.73 -8.48 31.76
C ARG A 222 -7.93 -7.19 31.96
N THR A 223 -8.09 -6.26 31.02
CA THR A 223 -7.57 -4.88 31.01
C THR A 223 -6.05 -4.71 30.96
N ALA A 224 -5.51 -4.29 29.81
CA ALA A 224 -4.58 -3.15 29.71
C ALA A 224 -4.26 -2.83 28.24
N ARG A 225 -4.57 -1.60 27.86
CA ARG A 225 -4.12 -0.90 26.65
C ARG A 225 -2.80 -0.22 26.99
N ARG A 226 -1.66 -0.70 26.48
CA ARG A 226 -0.42 0.03 26.12
C ARG A 226 0.77 -0.95 26.04
N GLU A 227 1.62 -0.69 25.04
CA GLU A 227 3.01 -1.14 24.87
C GLU A 227 3.27 -2.62 24.54
N ALA A 228 3.54 -2.88 23.25
CA ALA A 228 4.66 -3.71 22.80
C ALA A 228 4.88 -3.46 21.29
N ALA A 229 5.95 -2.74 20.98
CA ALA A 229 6.56 -2.73 19.66
C ALA A 229 7.39 -4.00 19.48
N GLY A 230 7.45 -4.51 18.24
CA GLY A 230 8.44 -5.49 17.80
C GLY A 230 7.88 -6.88 17.47
N ALA A 231 7.51 -7.10 16.21
CA ALA A 231 7.74 -8.36 15.48
C ALA A 231 7.30 -8.19 14.02
N GLY A 232 8.09 -8.74 13.10
CA GLY A 232 8.10 -8.48 11.66
C GLY A 232 6.80 -8.74 10.92
N GLN A 233 6.51 -7.88 9.95
CA GLN A 233 5.47 -8.08 8.94
C GLN A 233 6.05 -8.92 7.79
N TYR A 234 5.41 -10.07 7.55
CA TYR A 234 5.65 -10.91 6.37
C TYR A 234 5.08 -10.23 5.13
N SER A 235 5.92 -10.10 4.08
CA SER A 235 5.56 -9.58 2.76
C SER A 235 5.21 -10.75 1.84
N HIS A 236 3.99 -10.76 1.30
CA HIS A 236 3.66 -11.52 0.09
C HIS A 236 4.25 -10.77 -1.11
N ARG A 237 5.17 -11.41 -1.83
CA ARG A 237 5.87 -10.86 -2.99
C ARG A 237 5.25 -11.45 -4.26
N SER A 238 4.57 -10.65 -5.07
CA SER A 238 4.30 -10.97 -6.48
C SER A 238 5.49 -10.51 -7.31
N SER A 239 6.27 -11.45 -7.84
CA SER A 239 7.46 -11.17 -8.64
C SER A 239 7.08 -10.64 -10.02
N TRP A 240 7.62 -9.49 -10.40
CA TRP A 240 7.58 -8.96 -11.76
C TRP A 240 8.92 -9.26 -12.44
N ARG A 241 8.93 -10.21 -13.39
CA ARG A 241 10.10 -10.42 -14.27
C ARG A 241 9.95 -9.55 -15.51
N ALA A 242 10.91 -8.67 -15.77
CA ALA A 242 11.11 -8.09 -17.10
C ALA A 242 11.99 -9.06 -17.89
N GLY A 243 11.52 -9.55 -19.03
CA GLY A 243 12.31 -10.40 -19.92
C GLY A 243 13.40 -9.57 -20.59
N ALA A 244 14.67 -9.79 -20.21
CA ALA A 244 15.82 -9.25 -20.91
C ALA A 244 16.05 -10.08 -22.20
N GLY A 245 15.70 -9.50 -23.35
CA GLY A 245 16.15 -9.98 -24.65
C GLY A 245 17.66 -9.72 -24.78
N GLY A 246 18.43 -10.78 -25.00
CA GLY A 246 19.87 -10.71 -25.19
C GLY A 246 20.25 -10.02 -26.49
N LEU A 247 21.22 -9.11 -26.41
CA LEU A 247 21.98 -8.60 -27.55
C LEU A 247 23.37 -9.28 -27.54
N PRO A 248 23.84 -9.83 -28.67
CA PRO A 248 25.16 -10.46 -28.73
C PRO A 248 26.25 -9.39 -28.84
N LEU A 249 27.28 -9.51 -27.99
CA LEU A 249 28.53 -8.76 -28.10
C LEU A 249 29.34 -9.33 -29.27
N GLU A 250 29.37 -8.60 -30.40
CA GLU A 250 30.39 -8.82 -31.44
C GLU A 250 31.74 -8.32 -30.91
N THR A 251 32.66 -9.26 -30.75
CA THR A 251 34.09 -9.01 -30.63
C THR A 251 34.69 -8.97 -32.02
N ARG A 252 35.40 -7.89 -32.35
CA ARG A 252 36.31 -7.81 -33.50
C ARG A 252 37.54 -6.98 -33.12
N PRO A 253 38.68 -7.26 -33.76
CA PRO A 253 39.99 -7.43 -33.13
C PRO A 253 40.70 -6.13 -32.74
#